data_AF-A0A1C7LNF6-F1
#
_entry.id   AF-A0A1C7LNF6-F1
#
_cell.length_a   1.000
_cell.length_b   1.000
_cell.length_c   1.000
_cell.angle_alpha   90.00
_cell.angle_beta   90.00
_cell.angle_gamma   90.00
#
_symmetry.space_group_name_H-M   'P 1'
#
loop_
_entity.id
_entity.type
_entity.pdbx_description
1 polymer ?
#
loop_
_entity_poly.entity_id
_entity_poly.type
_entity_poly.pdbx_seq_one_letter_code
_entity_poly.pdbx_strand_id
1 'polypeptide(L)'
;MSFRPLIYSSEPNPLIGSSFGPLLEIRHLHDIVLNFHSWRYHCSSSDICAMAESWPELRTLAVRCTFSGIPPSVIATAEFARLCSNLQRLEFTCLSYPDSIPLDEYSQSCHGLEKFVVDDLSPRQFFEHDGPLRKHIDEQGEGLVDLARFLGRVFPRIDAARLCNKTELLSVDYINCMDKLYAQLLQSLADHDD
;
A
#
# COMPACT_ATOMS: atom_id res chain seq x y z
N MET A 1 25.24 -34.84 -16.34
CA MET A 1 23.94 -34.17 -16.16
C MET A 1 24.21 -32.67 -16.17
N SER A 2 23.76 -31.97 -17.22
CA SER A 2 23.97 -30.53 -17.39
C SER A 2 22.73 -29.80 -16.88
N PHE A 3 22.88 -29.02 -15.80
CA PHE A 3 21.83 -28.12 -15.34
C PHE A 3 21.79 -26.92 -16.29
N ARG A 4 20.74 -26.85 -17.12
CA ARG A 4 20.45 -25.62 -17.86
C ARG A 4 20.07 -24.54 -16.84
N PRO A 5 20.71 -23.36 -16.86
CA PRO A 5 20.25 -22.23 -16.08
C PRO A 5 18.81 -21.92 -16.51
N LEU A 6 17.90 -21.80 -15.54
CA LEU A 6 16.59 -21.22 -15.81
C LEU A 6 16.84 -19.82 -16.36
N ILE A 7 16.56 -19.63 -17.65
CA ILE A 7 16.58 -18.31 -18.27
C ILE A 7 15.45 -17.55 -17.59
N TYR A 8 15.80 -16.69 -16.64
CA TYR A 8 14.88 -15.74 -16.06
C TYR A 8 14.39 -14.85 -17.21
N SER A 9 13.10 -14.96 -17.55
CA SER A 9 12.44 -13.99 -18.40
C SER A 9 12.68 -12.60 -17.80
N SER A 10 13.21 -11.69 -18.62
CA SER A 10 13.41 -10.28 -18.24
C SER A 10 12.09 -9.51 -18.17
N GLU A 11 10.99 -10.09 -18.64
CA GLU A 11 9.68 -9.45 -18.64
C GLU A 11 8.98 -9.67 -17.30
N PRO A 12 8.39 -8.60 -16.72
CA PRO A 12 7.69 -8.70 -15.44
C PRO A 12 6.48 -9.63 -15.59
N ASN A 13 6.41 -10.66 -14.75
CA ASN A 13 5.25 -11.56 -14.75
C ASN A 13 4.07 -10.84 -14.07
N PRO A 14 2.92 -10.70 -14.74
CA PRO A 14 1.71 -10.19 -14.08
C PRO A 14 1.32 -11.15 -12.95
N LEU A 15 1.08 -10.62 -11.75
CA LEU A 15 0.72 -11.44 -10.59
C LEU A 15 -0.50 -12.32 -10.89
N ILE A 16 -1.57 -11.72 -11.43
CA ILE A 16 -2.85 -12.40 -11.63
C ILE A 16 -2.92 -13.21 -12.94
N GLY A 17 -2.13 -12.85 -13.96
CA GLY A 17 -2.31 -13.35 -15.33
C GLY A 17 -1.99 -14.84 -15.58
N SER A 18 -1.37 -15.56 -14.64
CA SER A 18 -1.20 -17.02 -14.81
C SER A 18 -0.97 -17.81 -13.52
N SER A 19 -0.37 -17.23 -12.49
CA SER A 19 0.04 -17.98 -11.30
C SER A 19 -0.92 -17.83 -10.11
N PHE A 20 -1.66 -16.71 -10.04
CA PHE A 20 -2.59 -16.45 -8.94
C PHE A 20 -4.04 -16.78 -9.20
N GLY A 21 -4.44 -17.02 -10.46
CA GLY A 21 -5.82 -17.37 -10.82
C GLY A 21 -6.44 -18.43 -9.89
N PRO A 22 -5.80 -19.60 -9.70
CA PRO A 22 -6.32 -20.62 -8.81
C PRO A 22 -6.44 -20.19 -7.34
N LEU A 23 -5.57 -19.28 -6.86
CA LEU A 23 -5.65 -18.77 -5.50
C LEU A 23 -6.83 -17.81 -5.32
N LEU A 24 -7.15 -17.02 -6.35
CA LEU A 24 -8.31 -16.11 -6.34
C LEU A 24 -9.64 -16.88 -6.34
N GLU A 25 -9.66 -18.13 -6.80
CA GLU A 25 -10.86 -18.98 -6.77
C GLU A 25 -11.22 -19.47 -5.36
N ILE A 26 -10.28 -19.45 -4.40
CA ILE A 26 -10.50 -19.96 -3.04
C ILE A 26 -11.08 -18.85 -2.15
N ARG A 27 -12.40 -18.83 -1.98
CA ARG A 27 -13.12 -17.74 -1.28
C ARG A 27 -12.93 -17.68 0.25
N HIS A 28 -12.65 -18.81 0.88
CA HIS A 28 -12.57 -18.93 2.35
C HIS A 28 -11.15 -18.81 2.90
N LEU A 29 -10.27 -18.09 2.20
CA LEU A 29 -8.92 -17.84 2.69
C LEU A 29 -8.95 -16.82 3.83
N HIS A 30 -8.36 -17.18 4.97
CA HIS A 30 -8.22 -16.31 6.13
C HIS A 30 -6.82 -15.71 6.24
N ASP A 31 -5.78 -16.50 5.98
CA ASP A 31 -4.41 -16.09 6.20
C ASP A 31 -3.56 -16.40 4.97
N ILE A 32 -3.09 -15.34 4.31
CA ILE A 32 -2.32 -15.42 3.09
C ILE A 32 -1.00 -14.69 3.30
N VAL A 33 0.10 -15.42 3.13
CA VAL A 33 1.46 -14.86 3.14
C VAL A 33 2.15 -15.27 1.85
N LEU A 34 2.45 -14.28 1.02
CA LEU A 34 3.04 -14.45 -0.30
C LEU A 34 4.47 -13.90 -0.24
N ASN A 35 5.46 -14.78 -0.38
CA ASN A 35 6.87 -14.44 -0.22
C ASN A 35 7.64 -14.74 -1.51
N PHE A 36 8.14 -13.68 -2.15
CA PHE A 36 8.65 -13.69 -3.50
C PHE A 36 10.05 -13.05 -3.60
N HIS A 37 10.99 -13.54 -2.79
CA HIS A 37 12.32 -12.94 -2.59
C HIS A 37 13.24 -12.96 -3.82
N SER A 38 12.88 -13.65 -4.91
CA SER A 38 13.75 -13.79 -6.10
C SER A 38 13.03 -13.49 -7.41
N TRP A 39 11.79 -13.04 -7.34
CA TRP A 39 10.93 -12.87 -8.51
C TRP A 39 10.49 -11.42 -8.56
N ARG A 40 10.62 -10.82 -9.74
CA ARG A 40 10.10 -9.49 -10.03
C ARG A 40 8.64 -9.62 -10.42
N TYR A 41 7.78 -9.00 -9.63
CA TYR A 41 6.34 -9.06 -9.83
C TYR A 41 5.78 -7.70 -10.18
N HIS A 42 4.81 -7.73 -11.10
CA HIS A 42 3.94 -6.61 -11.36
C HIS A 42 2.62 -6.83 -10.63
N CYS A 43 2.35 -6.01 -9.61
CA CYS A 43 1.05 -5.90 -8.94
C CYS A 43 0.44 -4.56 -9.31
N SER A 44 -0.68 -4.57 -10.01
CA SER A 44 -1.42 -3.34 -10.28
C SER A 44 -2.45 -3.07 -9.17
N SER A 45 -3.01 -1.85 -9.15
CA SER A 45 -4.15 -1.55 -8.27
C SER A 45 -5.34 -2.47 -8.54
N SER A 46 -5.57 -2.87 -9.80
CA SER A 46 -6.64 -3.82 -10.12
C SER A 46 -6.39 -5.20 -9.53
N ASP A 47 -5.12 -5.60 -9.40
CA ASP A 47 -4.77 -6.87 -8.78
C ASP A 47 -5.13 -6.86 -7.28
N ILE A 48 -4.86 -5.74 -6.60
CA ILE A 48 -5.28 -5.55 -5.21
C ILE A 48 -6.81 -5.64 -5.06
N CYS A 49 -7.57 -4.96 -5.93
CA CYS A 49 -9.03 -5.03 -5.90
C CYS A 49 -9.52 -6.47 -6.09
N ALA A 50 -8.97 -7.19 -7.06
CA ALA A 50 -9.33 -8.58 -7.34
C ALA A 50 -9.02 -9.52 -6.14
N MET A 51 -7.94 -9.26 -5.39
CA MET A 51 -7.64 -10.00 -4.15
C MET A 51 -8.71 -9.75 -3.08
N ALA A 52 -9.09 -8.49 -2.85
CA ALA A 52 -10.13 -8.14 -1.87
C ALA A 52 -11.49 -8.75 -2.22
N GLU A 53 -11.88 -8.69 -3.49
CA GLU A 53 -13.09 -9.33 -4.01
C GLU A 53 -13.08 -10.84 -3.87
N SER A 54 -11.88 -11.43 -3.96
CA SER A 54 -11.75 -12.88 -3.94
C SER A 54 -11.76 -13.48 -2.55
N TRP A 55 -11.35 -12.72 -1.53
CA TRP A 55 -11.14 -13.23 -0.18
C TRP A 55 -11.91 -12.40 0.85
N PRO A 56 -13.25 -12.42 0.85
CA PRO A 56 -14.07 -11.63 1.77
C PRO A 56 -13.89 -12.03 3.25
N GLU A 57 -13.41 -13.24 3.52
CA GLU A 57 -13.17 -13.75 4.88
C GLU A 57 -11.71 -13.56 5.37
N LEU A 58 -10.91 -12.81 4.61
CA LEU A 58 -9.50 -12.61 4.89
C LEU A 58 -9.28 -11.89 6.22
N ARG A 59 -8.34 -12.41 7.01
CA ARG A 59 -7.88 -11.88 8.31
C ARG A 59 -6.47 -11.32 8.21
N THR A 60 -5.61 -12.02 7.48
CA THR A 60 -4.22 -11.63 7.27
C THR A 60 -3.87 -11.70 5.79
N LEU A 61 -3.36 -10.60 5.27
CA LEU A 61 -2.65 -10.57 3.99
C LEU A 61 -1.26 -9.98 4.18
N ALA A 62 -0.25 -10.70 3.72
CA ALA A 62 1.11 -10.17 3.59
C ALA A 62 1.66 -10.48 2.21
N VAL A 63 1.93 -9.45 1.41
CA VAL A 63 2.53 -9.56 0.08
C VAL A 63 3.95 -9.02 0.13
N ARG A 64 4.92 -9.93 0.11
CA ARG A 64 6.35 -9.61 0.16
C ARG A 64 7.02 -9.97 -1.14
N CYS A 65 7.33 -8.97 -1.96
CA CYS A 65 7.91 -9.17 -3.27
C CYS A 65 8.86 -8.04 -3.66
N THR A 66 9.79 -8.35 -4.57
CA THR A 66 10.53 -7.32 -5.29
C THR A 66 9.63 -6.79 -6.41
N PHE A 67 9.19 -5.54 -6.27
CA PHE A 67 8.36 -4.90 -7.27
C PHE A 67 9.14 -4.54 -8.54
N SER A 68 8.46 -4.65 -9.67
CA SER A 68 8.92 -4.12 -10.96
C SER A 68 7.85 -3.26 -11.59
N GLY A 69 8.23 -2.07 -12.06
CA GLY A 69 7.32 -1.09 -12.64
C GLY A 69 6.75 -0.14 -11.59
N ILE A 70 5.55 0.36 -11.85
CA ILE A 70 4.85 1.31 -10.98
C ILE A 70 4.15 0.51 -9.85
N PRO A 71 4.42 0.80 -8.57
CA PRO A 71 3.73 0.15 -7.46
C PRO A 71 2.23 0.46 -7.46
N PRO A 72 1.38 -0.46 -6.98
CA PRO A 72 -0.06 -0.23 -6.93
C PRO A 72 -0.38 0.89 -5.95
N SER A 73 -1.48 1.59 -6.21
CA SER A 73 -1.88 2.71 -5.37
C SER A 73 -2.38 2.19 -4.01
N VAL A 74 -1.97 2.85 -2.94
CA VAL A 74 -2.46 2.64 -1.57
C VAL A 74 -3.97 2.82 -1.49
N ILE A 75 -4.56 3.64 -2.37
CA ILE A 75 -6.00 3.83 -2.45
C ILE A 75 -6.74 2.50 -2.72
N ALA A 76 -6.14 1.59 -3.50
CA ALA A 76 -6.74 0.29 -3.81
C ALA A 76 -6.97 -0.57 -2.55
N THR A 77 -6.25 -0.28 -1.45
CA THR A 77 -6.45 -0.97 -0.18
C THR A 77 -7.81 -0.69 0.46
N ALA A 78 -8.51 0.39 0.06
CA ALA A 78 -9.88 0.66 0.51
C ALA A 78 -10.85 -0.47 0.16
N GLU A 79 -10.58 -1.24 -0.90
CA GLU A 79 -11.40 -2.40 -1.25
C GLU A 79 -11.38 -3.47 -0.17
N PHE A 80 -10.25 -3.66 0.52
CA PHE A 80 -10.20 -4.55 1.67
C PHE A 80 -11.07 -4.05 2.82
N ALA A 81 -11.08 -2.75 3.09
CA ALA A 81 -11.95 -2.19 4.12
C ALA A 81 -13.43 -2.40 3.80
N ARG A 82 -13.77 -2.37 2.50
CA ARG A 82 -15.14 -2.54 1.99
C ARG A 82 -15.59 -4.00 2.00
N LEU A 83 -14.72 -4.93 1.64
CA LEU A 83 -15.08 -6.32 1.34
C LEU A 83 -14.63 -7.34 2.40
N CYS A 84 -13.59 -7.03 3.16
CA CYS A 84 -12.94 -7.98 4.07
C CYS A 84 -13.14 -7.57 5.53
N SER A 85 -14.36 -7.64 6.05
CA SER A 85 -14.72 -7.15 7.39
C SER A 85 -13.94 -7.76 8.56
N ASN A 86 -13.34 -8.94 8.35
CA ASN A 86 -12.52 -9.65 9.34
C ASN A 86 -11.03 -9.33 9.24
N LEU A 87 -10.62 -8.44 8.35
CA LEU A 87 -9.20 -8.19 8.09
C LEU A 87 -8.56 -7.46 9.28
N GLN A 88 -7.54 -8.08 9.86
CA GLN A 88 -6.80 -7.61 11.02
C GLN A 88 -5.38 -7.17 10.67
N ARG A 89 -4.79 -7.76 9.62
CA ARG A 89 -3.44 -7.44 9.18
C ARG A 89 -3.33 -7.34 7.66
N LEU A 90 -2.74 -6.24 7.20
CA LEU A 90 -2.47 -5.97 5.80
C LEU A 90 -1.04 -5.48 5.64
N GLU A 91 -0.20 -6.25 4.95
CA GLU A 91 1.22 -5.92 4.71
C GLU A 91 1.55 -5.95 3.22
N PHE A 92 2.22 -4.91 2.74
CA PHE A 92 2.75 -4.82 1.38
C PHE A 92 4.22 -4.37 1.42
N THR A 93 5.06 -4.89 0.51
CA THR A 93 6.43 -4.37 0.38
C THR A 93 6.45 -2.96 -0.18
N CYS A 94 5.66 -2.66 -1.22
CA CYS A 94 5.69 -1.36 -1.86
C CYS A 94 4.29 -0.93 -2.29
N LEU A 95 3.92 0.31 -1.98
CA LEU A 95 2.72 0.98 -2.49
C LEU A 95 3.07 2.40 -2.95
N SER A 96 2.28 2.94 -3.86
CA SER A 96 2.37 4.33 -4.28
C SER A 96 1.20 5.14 -3.71
N TYR A 97 1.37 6.45 -3.56
CA TYR A 97 0.25 7.36 -3.28
C TYR A 97 0.22 8.50 -4.31
N PRO A 98 -0.97 8.96 -4.74
CA PRO A 98 -1.08 10.10 -5.63
C PRO A 98 -0.85 11.41 -4.88
N ASP A 99 -0.64 12.49 -5.62
CA ASP A 99 -0.42 13.82 -5.02
C ASP A 99 -1.68 14.36 -4.31
N SER A 100 -2.86 13.93 -4.73
CA SER A 100 -4.14 14.27 -4.09
C SER A 100 -5.03 13.04 -4.01
N ILE A 101 -5.69 12.83 -2.87
CA ILE A 101 -6.67 11.74 -2.70
C ILE A 101 -8.07 12.35 -2.65
N PRO A 102 -9.02 11.89 -3.49
CA PRO A 102 -10.41 12.37 -3.43
C PRO A 102 -11.11 11.81 -2.19
N LEU A 103 -10.88 12.44 -1.03
CA LEU A 103 -11.33 11.95 0.27
C LEU A 103 -12.86 11.81 0.36
N ASP A 104 -13.60 12.59 -0.43
CA ASP A 104 -15.06 12.57 -0.55
C ASP A 104 -15.61 11.26 -1.14
N GLU A 105 -14.81 10.52 -1.90
CA GLU A 105 -15.17 9.18 -2.41
C GLU A 105 -15.09 8.10 -1.30
N TYR A 106 -14.43 8.40 -0.18
CA TYR A 106 -14.20 7.44 0.91
C TYR A 106 -15.00 7.83 2.15
N SER A 107 -16.04 7.04 2.43
CA SER A 107 -16.80 7.13 3.68
C SER A 107 -15.98 6.62 4.86
N GLN A 108 -16.25 7.17 6.04
CA GLN A 108 -15.64 6.67 7.27
C GLN A 108 -16.11 5.23 7.54
N SER A 109 -15.15 4.33 7.66
CA SER A 109 -15.37 2.92 7.90
C SER A 109 -15.23 2.60 9.39
N CYS A 110 -15.89 1.54 9.86
CA CYS A 110 -15.70 0.99 11.21
C CYS A 110 -14.73 -0.21 11.23
N HIS A 111 -13.85 -0.29 10.22
CA HIS A 111 -13.06 -1.48 9.96
C HIS A 111 -12.11 -1.84 11.10
N GLY A 112 -12.02 -3.14 11.39
CA GLY A 112 -11.24 -3.72 12.49
C GLY A 112 -9.75 -3.90 12.21
N LEU A 113 -9.16 -3.16 11.26
CA LEU A 113 -7.76 -3.40 10.86
C LEU A 113 -6.84 -2.99 12.01
N GLU A 114 -6.05 -3.94 12.50
CA GLU A 114 -5.16 -3.75 13.66
C GLU A 114 -3.74 -3.38 13.23
N LYS A 115 -3.34 -3.84 12.03
CA LYS A 115 -1.99 -3.65 11.53
C LYS A 115 -1.98 -3.39 10.02
N PHE A 116 -1.44 -2.24 9.63
CA PHE A 116 -1.07 -1.95 8.25
C PHE A 116 0.43 -1.68 8.18
N VAL A 117 1.12 -2.37 7.28
CA VAL A 117 2.56 -2.21 7.08
C VAL A 117 2.82 -2.04 5.60
N VAL A 118 3.57 -1.00 5.28
CA VAL A 118 4.13 -0.79 3.94
C VAL A 118 5.63 -0.55 4.13
N ASP A 119 6.48 -1.38 3.52
CA ASP A 119 7.94 -1.22 3.70
C ASP A 119 8.46 0.00 2.90
N ASP A 120 7.93 0.23 1.71
CA ASP A 120 8.22 1.40 0.85
C ASP A 120 6.91 2.06 0.40
N LEU A 121 6.71 3.30 0.84
CA LEU A 121 5.55 4.11 0.50
C LEU A 121 6.02 5.41 -0.12
N SER A 122 5.82 5.54 -1.43
CA SER A 122 6.42 6.61 -2.24
C SER A 122 5.39 7.31 -3.13
N PRO A 123 5.53 8.63 -3.38
CA PRO A 123 4.74 9.36 -4.38
C PRO A 123 4.77 8.67 -5.74
N ARG A 124 3.61 8.56 -6.38
CA ARG A 124 3.47 7.90 -7.69
C ARG A 124 4.33 8.56 -8.78
N GLN A 125 4.49 9.87 -8.71
CA GLN A 125 5.32 10.67 -9.61
C GLN A 125 6.80 10.23 -9.67
N PHE A 126 7.32 9.53 -8.65
CA PHE A 126 8.68 8.96 -8.71
C PHE A 126 8.83 7.84 -9.73
N PHE A 127 7.71 7.24 -10.18
CA PHE A 127 7.71 6.09 -11.08
C PHE A 127 7.25 6.43 -12.51
N GLU A 128 6.77 7.65 -12.76
CA GLU A 128 6.18 8.05 -14.05
C GLU A 128 7.16 8.73 -15.01
N HIS A 129 8.36 9.12 -14.57
CA HIS A 129 9.34 9.82 -15.40
C HIS A 129 10.66 9.04 -15.56
N ASP A 130 10.95 8.62 -16.79
CA ASP A 130 12.25 8.05 -17.25
C ASP A 130 13.40 9.09 -17.32
N GLY A 131 13.24 10.26 -16.69
CA GLY A 131 14.20 11.36 -16.67
C GLY A 131 14.97 11.47 -15.35
N PRO A 132 16.06 12.27 -15.27
CA PRO A 132 16.79 12.46 -14.02
C PRO A 132 15.82 12.96 -12.96
N LEU A 133 15.61 12.13 -11.93
CA LEU A 133 14.77 12.35 -10.75
C LEU A 133 14.87 13.81 -10.29
N ARG A 134 13.96 14.65 -10.79
CA ARG A 134 13.66 15.88 -10.08
C ARG A 134 12.99 15.41 -8.82
N LYS A 135 13.72 15.53 -7.71
CA LYS A 135 13.18 15.47 -6.35
C LYS A 135 12.14 16.57 -6.21
N HIS A 136 10.99 16.44 -6.85
CA HIS A 136 9.77 17.01 -6.33
C HIS A 136 9.35 16.07 -5.20
N ILE A 137 10.12 16.16 -4.12
CA ILE A 137 9.53 15.94 -2.80
C ILE A 137 8.38 16.94 -2.78
N ASP A 138 7.19 16.48 -2.45
CA ASP A 138 6.07 17.34 -2.15
C ASP A 138 6.55 18.38 -1.11
N GLU A 139 6.94 19.56 -1.57
CA GLU A 139 7.53 20.60 -0.72
C GLU A 139 6.52 21.09 0.33
N GLN A 140 5.25 20.72 0.17
CA GLN A 140 4.14 21.09 1.04
C GLN A 140 3.65 19.93 1.93
N GLY A 141 3.92 18.68 1.56
CA GLY A 141 3.51 17.49 2.32
C GLY A 141 2.01 17.18 2.24
N GLU A 142 1.26 17.86 1.38
CA GLU A 142 -0.20 17.70 1.21
C GLU A 142 -0.59 16.26 0.85
N GLY A 143 0.18 15.58 0.00
CA GLY A 143 -0.11 14.20 -0.40
C GLY A 143 0.00 13.21 0.75
N LEU A 144 0.92 13.47 1.70
CA LEU A 144 1.04 12.67 2.92
C LEU A 144 -0.08 12.95 3.92
N VAL A 145 -0.53 14.22 3.99
CA VAL A 145 -1.67 14.59 4.84
C VAL A 145 -2.95 13.93 4.32
N ASP A 146 -3.18 13.98 3.00
CA ASP A 146 -4.32 13.32 2.38
C ASP A 146 -4.26 11.80 2.51
N LEU A 147 -3.07 11.21 2.39
CA LEU A 147 -2.85 9.80 2.70
C LEU A 147 -3.23 9.45 4.14
N ALA A 148 -2.79 10.25 5.12
CA ALA A 148 -3.09 10.01 6.53
C ALA A 148 -4.61 10.15 6.79
N ARG A 149 -5.27 11.15 6.21
CA ARG A 149 -6.73 11.32 6.27
C ARG A 149 -7.45 10.15 5.62
N PHE A 150 -7.01 9.70 4.45
CA PHE A 150 -7.56 8.54 3.75
C PHE A 150 -7.47 7.28 4.63
N LEU A 151 -6.31 6.99 5.19
CA LEU A 151 -6.13 5.84 6.07
C LEU A 151 -6.95 5.96 7.36
N GLY A 152 -7.06 7.17 7.94
CA GLY A 152 -7.93 7.41 9.09
C GLY A 152 -9.41 7.20 8.80
N ARG A 153 -9.87 7.48 7.57
CA ARG A 153 -11.26 7.20 7.15
C ARG A 153 -11.48 5.72 6.90
N VAL A 154 -10.58 5.07 6.17
CA VAL A 154 -10.74 3.69 5.69
C VAL A 154 -10.43 2.67 6.79
N PHE A 155 -9.45 2.97 7.65
CA PHE A 155 -8.95 2.10 8.70
C PHE A 155 -8.70 2.89 10.01
N PRO A 156 -9.77 3.34 10.69
CA PRO A 156 -9.67 4.30 11.79
C PRO A 156 -8.90 3.79 13.03
N ARG A 157 -8.70 2.48 13.13
CA ARG A 157 -7.97 1.85 14.25
C ARG A 157 -6.47 1.83 14.04
N ILE A 158 -5.99 2.20 12.86
CA ILE A 158 -4.56 2.23 12.59
C ILE A 158 -3.99 3.51 13.15
N ASP A 159 -2.98 3.34 13.99
CA ASP A 159 -2.10 4.42 14.38
C ASP A 159 -1.23 4.83 13.18
N ALA A 160 -1.67 5.87 12.46
CA ALA A 160 -0.98 6.40 11.29
C ALA A 160 0.47 6.82 11.61
N ALA A 161 0.79 7.14 12.87
CA ALA A 161 2.15 7.45 13.30
C ALA A 161 3.12 6.26 13.16
N ARG A 162 2.61 5.02 13.12
CA ARG A 162 3.45 3.81 12.99
C ARG A 162 3.82 3.47 11.55
N LEU A 163 3.16 4.07 10.55
CA LEU A 163 3.44 3.81 9.14
C LEU A 163 4.76 4.43 8.68
N CYS A 164 5.25 5.44 9.37
CA CYS A 164 6.43 6.22 8.96
C CYS A 164 7.73 5.78 9.64
N ASN A 165 7.70 4.78 10.54
CA ASN A 165 8.86 4.36 11.32
C ASN A 165 9.77 3.34 10.62
N LYS A 166 9.50 2.98 9.36
CA LYS A 166 10.31 2.01 8.60
C LYS A 166 10.97 2.56 7.33
N THR A 167 10.62 3.76 6.91
CA THR A 167 11.31 4.47 5.82
C THR A 167 12.65 5.01 6.34
N GLU A 168 13.62 4.11 6.58
CA GLU A 168 15.00 4.42 7.04
C GLU A 168 15.85 5.18 6.01
N LEU A 169 15.25 5.88 5.03
CA LEU A 169 15.99 6.46 3.92
C LEU A 169 15.44 7.81 3.44
N LEU A 170 15.08 8.77 4.30
CA LEU A 170 14.68 10.09 3.79
C LEU A 170 15.22 11.28 4.59
N SER A 171 15.83 12.19 3.81
CA SER A 171 16.25 13.58 4.03
C SER A 171 15.78 14.26 5.32
N VAL A 172 16.60 15.18 5.86
CA VAL A 172 16.22 16.14 6.93
C VAL A 172 14.89 16.84 6.64
N ASP A 173 14.54 17.04 5.36
CA ASP A 173 13.26 17.63 4.94
C ASP A 173 12.05 16.71 5.21
N TYR A 174 12.23 15.39 5.15
CA TYR A 174 11.19 14.40 5.45
C TYR A 174 10.89 14.34 6.94
N ILE A 175 11.91 14.41 7.79
CA ILE A 175 11.72 14.49 9.26
C ILE A 175 10.97 15.77 9.64
N ASN A 176 11.34 16.91 9.04
CA ASN A 176 10.64 18.18 9.26
C ASN A 176 9.21 18.17 8.71
N CYS A 177 8.96 17.49 7.59
CA CYS A 177 7.63 17.26 7.04
C CYS A 177 6.80 16.41 8.01
N MET A 178 7.38 15.34 8.56
CA MET A 178 6.74 14.45 9.53
C MET A 178 6.39 15.13 10.84
N ASP A 179 7.25 15.99 11.38
CA ASP A 179 6.93 16.77 12.59
C ASP A 179 5.77 17.75 12.35
N LYS A 180 5.72 18.37 11.16
CA LYS A 180 4.59 19.22 10.76
C LYS A 180 3.31 18.40 10.54
N LEU A 181 3.40 17.24 9.90
CA LEU A 181 2.29 16.32 9.70
C LEU A 181 1.74 15.82 11.04
N TYR A 182 2.61 15.44 11.97
CA TYR A 182 2.21 15.00 13.30
C TYR A 182 1.49 16.13 14.05
N ALA A 183 2.01 17.36 13.99
CA ALA A 183 1.36 18.53 14.57
C ALA A 183 0.00 18.84 13.92
N GLN A 184 -0.10 18.73 12.59
CA GLN A 184 -1.36 18.95 11.86
C GLN A 184 -2.38 17.84 12.09
N LEU A 185 -1.94 16.58 12.22
CA LEU A 185 -2.81 15.44 12.50
C LEU A 185 -3.37 15.54 13.92
N LEU A 186 -2.52 15.88 14.90
CA LEU A 186 -2.97 16.14 16.27
C LEU A 186 -3.96 17.30 16.34
N GLN A 187 -3.73 18.37 15.58
CA GLN A 187 -4.67 19.49 15.51
C GLN A 187 -6.01 19.07 14.88
N SER A 188 -5.97 18.36 13.75
CA SER A 188 -7.17 17.90 13.05
C SER A 188 -7.98 16.86 13.83
N LEU A 189 -7.32 16.07 14.70
CA LEU A 189 -8.00 15.15 15.61
C LEU A 189 -8.64 15.89 16.79
N ALA A 190 -7.99 16.95 17.29
CA ALA A 190 -8.54 17.79 18.35
C ALA A 190 -9.77 18.60 17.90
N ASP A 191 -9.80 19.03 16.63
CA ASP A 191 -10.91 19.81 16.07
C ASP A 191 -12.18 18.97 15.77
N HIS A 192 -12.15 17.65 15.94
CA HIS A 192 -13.28 16.74 15.68
C HIS A 192 -13.98 16.20 16.95
N ASP A 193 -13.51 16.58 18.14
CA ASP A 193 -14.09 16.18 19.44
C ASP A 193 -14.97 17.26 20.12
N ASP A 194 -15.22 18.40 19.44
CA ASP A 194 -16.18 19.47 19.85
C ASP A 194 -17.47 19.45 18.98
#